data_AF-A0A2S7NZI0-F1
#
_entry.id   AF-A0A2S7NZI0-F1
#
_cell.length_a   1.000
_cell.length_b   1.000
_cell.length_c   1.000
_cell.angle_alpha   90.00
_cell.angle_beta   90.00
_cell.angle_gamma   90.00
#
_symmetry.space_group_name_H-M   'P 1'
#
loop_
_entity.id
_entity.type
_entity.pdbx_description
1 polymer ?
#
loop_
_entity_poly.entity_id
_entity_poly.type
_entity_poly.pdbx_seq_one_letter_code
_entity_poly.pdbx_strand_id
1 'polypeptide(L)'
;MKTPILQPSTNLYNLWYLQYFMNFFRPAHNLAFRAVTTPLSSRSSFTRRAIMSTTSSSPQAEAANSHKPRYVDVRYALPPIGINLTDPVYSGIYYETQRHPADLPSVLSRARAAGCEKLIVTGSDLEESRKAVELSKEHPGFLFATVGVHPCSCLQFTKAPNEPGKYLAELEELAHKAKDTNHCVAFGEIGLDYDRLTLCPKDAQLEYFEKQLDIATRLHLPLFLHSRAAHEDFVRILKARLGELPRKGVVHSFTGTKEEMLELVELGFDIGVNGCSLKTEENLEVVKAIPLERIQLETDGPWCEIRPSHASAVWLKKYEEEGMAEEEKKVEGGKGWKNVKKEKWFEGCMVKGRNEPCMIGRVAWIVAGVRGMNVQELREKAWENSCRMFDLGA
;
A
#
# COMPACT_ATOMS: atom_id res chain seq x y z
N MET A 1 -17.90 -6.29 65.23
CA MET A 1 -18.01 -4.81 65.22
C MET A 1 -17.20 -4.29 64.06
N LYS A 2 -17.86 -3.51 63.18
CA LYS A 2 -17.34 -2.41 62.35
C LYS A 2 -15.95 -2.55 61.68
N THR A 3 -15.96 -2.71 60.36
CA THR A 3 -15.08 -1.98 59.41
C THR A 3 -14.93 -0.51 59.84
N PRO A 4 -13.85 0.25 59.49
CA PRO A 4 -13.61 0.58 58.06
C PRO A 4 -12.22 1.16 57.62
N ILE A 5 -12.12 1.42 56.30
CA ILE A 5 -11.38 2.46 55.54
C ILE A 5 -9.87 2.32 55.21
N LEU A 6 -9.65 2.19 53.89
CA LEU A 6 -8.45 2.49 53.10
C LEU A 6 -8.20 4.01 52.95
N GLN A 7 -6.94 4.42 53.00
CA GLN A 7 -6.42 5.57 52.25
C GLN A 7 -5.09 5.23 51.56
N PRO A 8 -4.75 5.90 50.44
CA PRO A 8 -3.82 5.39 49.43
C PRO A 8 -2.38 5.86 49.69
N SER A 9 -1.41 4.97 49.43
CA SER A 9 -0.01 5.37 49.26
C SER A 9 0.34 5.41 47.77
N THR A 10 0.84 6.57 47.38
CA THR A 10 1.45 6.93 46.10
C THR A 10 2.85 6.32 45.97
N ASN A 11 3.43 6.49 44.78
CA ASN A 11 4.83 6.26 44.36
C ASN A 11 5.11 4.84 43.82
N LEU A 12 5.71 4.60 42.64
CA LEU A 12 6.65 5.36 41.81
C LEU A 12 6.56 4.80 40.37
N TYR A 13 6.35 5.62 39.34
CA TYR A 13 6.85 5.39 37.97
C TYR A 13 6.52 6.63 37.13
N ASN A 14 7.42 7.61 37.15
CA ASN A 14 7.53 8.66 36.13
C ASN A 14 8.73 9.52 36.49
N LEU A 15 9.89 9.25 35.90
CA LEU A 15 11.03 10.17 35.76
C LEU A 15 12.17 9.46 35.02
N TRP A 16 12.02 9.17 33.72
CA TRP A 16 13.13 8.72 32.86
C TRP A 16 12.96 9.12 31.38
N TYR A 17 12.25 10.22 31.08
CA TYR A 17 11.98 10.63 29.69
C TYR A 17 12.16 12.13 29.41
N LEU A 18 13.22 12.75 29.97
CA LEU A 18 13.55 14.16 29.69
C LEU A 18 15.06 14.43 29.74
N GLN A 19 15.86 13.77 28.89
CA GLN A 19 17.29 14.10 28.75
C GLN A 19 17.88 13.81 27.36
N TYR A 20 17.18 14.03 26.25
CA TYR A 20 17.83 14.04 24.92
C TYR A 20 17.10 14.93 23.90
N PHE A 21 16.93 16.21 24.23
CA PHE A 21 16.61 17.24 23.24
C PHE A 21 17.17 18.56 23.74
N MET A 22 18.40 18.90 23.33
CA MET A 22 18.97 20.24 23.26
C MET A 22 20.41 20.11 22.75
N ASN A 23 20.62 20.24 21.44
CA ASN A 23 21.81 20.86 20.86
C ASN A 23 21.61 21.08 19.37
N PHE A 24 22.17 22.19 18.87
CA PHE A 24 22.08 22.78 17.53
C PHE A 24 20.89 23.71 17.28
N PHE A 25 21.01 24.95 17.77
CA PHE A 25 20.71 26.13 16.95
C PHE A 25 21.46 27.36 17.47
N ARG A 26 22.30 27.96 16.62
CA ARG A 26 22.59 29.41 16.53
C ARG A 26 23.36 29.72 15.22
N PRO A 27 23.36 30.98 14.72
CA PRO A 27 22.68 31.33 13.46
C PRO A 27 23.58 32.03 12.44
N ALA A 28 23.09 32.21 11.20
CA ALA A 28 23.71 33.13 10.24
C ALA A 28 22.67 34.04 9.55
N HIS A 29 22.82 35.32 9.91
CA HIS A 29 22.45 36.61 9.33
C HIS A 29 21.84 36.77 7.91
N ASN A 30 20.89 37.71 7.87
CA ASN A 30 20.66 38.84 6.95
C ASN A 30 20.86 38.63 5.44
N LEU A 31 19.80 38.87 4.66
CA LEU A 31 19.88 39.81 3.52
C LEU A 31 18.50 40.31 3.07
N ALA A 32 18.52 41.55 2.62
CA ALA A 32 17.42 42.50 2.53
C ALA A 32 16.50 42.30 1.32
N PHE A 33 15.26 42.75 1.51
CA PHE A 33 14.29 43.03 0.47
C PHE A 33 14.81 44.07 -0.54
N ARG A 34 14.66 43.77 -1.84
CA ARG A 34 14.55 44.78 -2.89
C ARG A 34 13.45 44.34 -3.86
N ALA A 35 12.36 45.11 -3.87
CA ALA A 35 11.35 45.09 -4.90
C ALA A 35 11.88 45.83 -6.13
N VAL A 36 11.70 45.26 -7.33
CA VAL A 36 11.71 46.02 -8.58
C VAL A 36 10.58 45.53 -9.47
N THR A 37 9.89 46.53 -9.98
CA THR A 37 8.69 46.60 -10.80
C THR A 37 8.83 46.03 -12.22
N THR A 38 7.73 45.52 -12.76
CA THR A 38 7.48 45.30 -14.19
C THR A 38 7.48 46.61 -14.99
N PRO A 39 7.64 46.56 -16.32
CA PRO A 39 6.44 46.79 -17.15
C PRO A 39 6.32 45.95 -18.43
N LEU A 40 5.08 45.94 -18.92
CA LEU A 40 4.55 45.38 -20.18
C LEU A 40 5.04 46.11 -21.44
N SER A 41 5.09 45.38 -22.57
CA SER A 41 4.62 45.84 -23.90
C SER A 41 4.38 44.60 -24.78
N SER A 42 3.16 44.20 -25.16
CA SER A 42 2.18 44.76 -26.12
C SER A 42 2.49 44.47 -27.61
N ARG A 43 1.59 43.66 -28.22
CA ARG A 43 0.99 43.76 -29.58
C ARG A 43 1.95 43.58 -30.79
N SER A 44 1.57 43.01 -31.94
CA SER A 44 0.31 42.48 -32.47
C SER A 44 0.58 41.72 -33.78
N SER A 45 -0.26 40.70 -34.03
CA SER A 45 -0.79 40.22 -35.31
C SER A 45 -0.24 40.78 -36.64
N PHE A 46 0.17 39.87 -37.53
CA PHE A 46 -0.05 40.00 -38.96
C PHE A 46 -0.62 38.70 -39.54
N THR A 47 -1.87 38.79 -39.99
CA THR A 47 -2.59 37.81 -40.78
C THR A 47 -2.17 37.95 -42.24
N ARG A 48 -1.77 36.85 -42.90
CA ARG A 48 -1.88 36.70 -44.36
C ARG A 48 -2.54 35.37 -44.67
N ARG A 49 -3.55 35.46 -45.54
CA ARG A 49 -4.43 34.39 -45.98
C ARG A 49 -4.00 33.91 -47.37
N ALA A 50 -4.23 32.62 -47.59
CA ALA A 50 -4.36 31.89 -48.85
C ALA A 50 -3.07 31.58 -49.63
N ILE A 51 -2.85 30.29 -49.88
CA ILE A 51 -3.16 29.60 -51.14
C ILE A 51 -3.35 28.11 -50.84
N MET A 52 -4.50 27.56 -51.24
CA MET A 52 -4.77 26.12 -51.20
C MET A 52 -3.98 25.45 -52.32
N SER A 53 -3.17 24.44 -51.97
CA SER A 53 -2.55 23.51 -52.92
C SER A 53 -2.93 22.11 -52.48
N THR A 54 -3.85 21.50 -53.23
CA THR A 54 -4.26 20.11 -53.10
C THR A 54 -3.10 19.20 -53.52
N THR A 55 -2.47 18.55 -52.55
CA THR A 55 -1.63 17.37 -52.79
C THR A 55 -2.09 16.28 -51.84
N SER A 56 -2.66 15.23 -52.42
CA SER A 56 -3.05 14.01 -51.73
C SER A 56 -1.80 13.29 -51.25
N SER A 57 -1.46 13.47 -49.98
CA SER A 57 -0.56 12.58 -49.26
C SER A 57 -1.36 12.00 -48.11
N SER A 58 -1.53 10.69 -48.15
CA SER A 58 -2.22 9.91 -47.12
C SER A 58 -1.50 10.09 -45.79
N PRO A 59 -2.12 10.66 -44.75
CA PRO A 59 -1.56 10.58 -43.43
C PRO A 59 -1.81 9.17 -42.91
N GLN A 60 -0.77 8.35 -42.86
CA GLN A 60 -0.70 7.31 -41.84
C GLN A 60 -0.75 8.06 -40.51
N ALA A 61 -1.95 8.14 -39.95
CA ALA A 61 -2.13 8.53 -38.57
C ALA A 61 -1.40 7.47 -37.74
N GLU A 62 -0.26 7.84 -37.16
CA GLU A 62 0.19 7.23 -35.93
C GLU A 62 -0.96 7.37 -34.94
N ALA A 63 -1.74 6.30 -34.81
CA ALA A 63 -2.68 6.17 -33.70
C ALA A 63 -1.81 6.20 -32.45
N ALA A 64 -1.69 7.38 -31.83
CA ALA A 64 -1.24 7.51 -30.46
C ALA A 64 -2.16 6.60 -29.66
N ASN A 65 -1.66 5.40 -29.35
CA ASN A 65 -2.38 4.40 -28.60
C ASN A 65 -2.62 5.03 -27.23
N SER A 66 -3.83 5.57 -27.01
CA SER A 66 -4.23 6.22 -25.77
C SER A 66 -4.47 5.15 -24.72
N HIS A 67 -3.40 4.40 -24.40
CA HIS A 67 -3.44 3.31 -23.45
C HIS A 67 -3.48 3.91 -22.06
N LYS A 68 -4.66 3.86 -21.44
CA LYS A 68 -4.84 4.30 -20.06
C LYS A 68 -4.14 3.28 -19.15
N PRO A 69 -3.26 3.69 -18.22
CA PRO A 69 -2.63 2.75 -17.31
C PRO A 69 -3.67 2.06 -16.43
N ARG A 70 -3.52 0.76 -16.21
CA ARG A 70 -4.38 -0.07 -15.37
C ARG A 70 -3.56 -0.64 -14.21
N TYR A 71 -4.05 -0.49 -12.98
CA TYR A 71 -3.41 -1.03 -11.79
C TYR A 71 -4.39 -1.76 -10.90
N VAL A 72 -3.95 -2.91 -10.37
CA VAL A 72 -4.49 -3.47 -9.14
C VAL A 72 -3.55 -3.01 -8.03
N ASP A 73 -4.06 -2.22 -7.08
CA ASP A 73 -3.27 -1.79 -5.92
C ASP A 73 -3.73 -2.54 -4.67
N VAL A 74 -2.79 -3.20 -4.00
CA VAL A 74 -3.04 -3.91 -2.74
C VAL A 74 -2.69 -3.02 -1.56
N ARG A 75 -3.58 -2.94 -0.58
CA ARG A 75 -3.39 -2.15 0.64
C ARG A 75 -3.18 -3.06 1.83
N TYR A 76 -2.60 -2.53 2.89
CA TYR A 76 -1.94 -3.31 3.92
C TYR A 76 -2.30 -2.86 5.35
N ALA A 77 -2.27 -3.78 6.32
CA ALA A 77 -2.74 -3.55 7.68
C ALA A 77 -1.80 -4.16 8.75
N LEU A 78 -1.03 -3.32 9.45
CA LEU A 78 -0.22 -3.68 10.62
C LEU A 78 -0.93 -3.29 11.94
N PRO A 79 -1.04 -4.18 12.94
CA PRO A 79 -1.33 -3.81 14.34
C PRO A 79 -0.10 -3.20 15.05
N PRO A 80 -0.24 -2.25 16.02
CA PRO A 80 -1.37 -1.98 16.92
C PRO A 80 -1.89 -0.53 16.80
N ILE A 81 -1.91 0.03 15.60
CA ILE A 81 -2.53 1.32 15.29
C ILE A 81 -3.38 0.98 14.07
N GLY A 82 -4.70 1.07 14.13
CA GLY A 82 -5.58 0.50 13.09
C GLY A 82 -5.44 1.20 11.74
N ILE A 83 -5.10 0.46 10.69
CA ILE A 83 -4.68 1.03 9.39
C ILE A 83 -5.22 0.24 8.20
N ASN A 84 -6.07 0.89 7.39
CA ASN A 84 -6.59 0.48 6.07
C ASN A 84 -7.29 1.70 5.40
N LEU A 85 -8.06 1.60 4.32
CA LEU A 85 -9.14 2.55 3.97
C LEU A 85 -10.14 2.76 5.14
N THR A 86 -10.18 1.82 6.10
CA THR A 86 -10.83 1.95 7.41
C THR A 86 -9.93 2.64 8.46
N ASP A 87 -8.70 3.05 8.11
CA ASP A 87 -7.80 3.80 8.99
C ASP A 87 -8.48 5.12 9.40
N PRO A 88 -8.44 5.47 10.69
CA PRO A 88 -8.85 6.77 11.15
C PRO A 88 -8.26 7.95 10.34
N VAL A 89 -7.07 7.86 9.73
CA VAL A 89 -6.45 8.94 8.92
C VAL A 89 -7.21 9.25 7.64
N TYR A 90 -7.93 8.29 7.04
CA TYR A 90 -8.85 8.57 5.92
C TYR A 90 -10.21 9.05 6.40
N SER A 91 -10.52 8.81 7.68
CA SER A 91 -11.58 9.52 8.40
C SER A 91 -11.10 10.86 8.98
N GLY A 92 -9.84 11.23 8.73
CA GLY A 92 -9.19 12.47 9.17
C GLY A 92 -8.82 12.56 10.65
N ILE A 93 -8.80 11.44 11.35
CA ILE A 93 -8.36 11.29 12.74
C ILE A 93 -6.88 10.87 12.75
N TYR A 94 -6.05 11.62 13.46
CA TYR A 94 -4.62 11.33 13.62
C TYR A 94 -4.30 11.34 15.11
N TYR A 95 -3.79 10.22 15.63
CA TYR A 95 -3.50 10.07 17.07
C TYR A 95 -4.71 10.51 17.92
N GLU A 96 -5.87 9.89 17.65
CA GLU A 96 -7.16 10.15 18.34
C GLU A 96 -7.72 11.57 18.18
N THR A 97 -7.07 12.44 17.42
CA THR A 97 -7.53 13.81 17.19
C THR A 97 -8.10 13.98 15.78
N GLN A 98 -9.34 14.43 15.64
CA GLN A 98 -9.91 14.84 14.35
C GLN A 98 -9.17 16.08 13.80
N ARG A 99 -8.61 15.98 12.59
CA ARG A 99 -7.85 17.05 11.91
C ARG A 99 -8.53 17.56 10.64
N HIS A 100 -9.25 16.69 9.94
CA HIS A 100 -10.07 17.04 8.78
C HIS A 100 -11.26 16.08 8.67
N PRO A 101 -12.32 16.36 7.90
CA PRO A 101 -13.40 15.41 7.64
C PRO A 101 -12.90 14.13 6.95
N ALA A 102 -13.70 13.07 6.98
CA ALA A 102 -13.41 11.86 6.22
C ALA A 102 -13.32 12.17 4.72
N ASP A 103 -12.24 11.73 4.07
CA ASP A 103 -11.95 12.02 2.66
C ASP A 103 -11.79 10.77 1.81
N LEU A 104 -12.30 9.63 2.31
CA LEU A 104 -12.27 8.35 1.61
C LEU A 104 -12.80 8.43 0.17
N PRO A 105 -13.96 9.06 -0.12
CA PRO A 105 -14.45 9.17 -1.50
C PRO A 105 -13.46 9.90 -2.42
N SER A 106 -12.76 10.90 -1.90
CA SER A 106 -11.76 11.67 -2.64
C SER A 106 -10.48 10.85 -2.86
N VAL A 107 -10.06 10.05 -1.89
CA VAL A 107 -8.96 9.06 -2.07
C VAL A 107 -9.30 8.06 -3.17
N LEU A 108 -10.51 7.51 -3.18
CA LEU A 108 -10.96 6.56 -4.22
C LEU A 108 -11.05 7.24 -5.60
N SER A 109 -11.51 8.49 -5.65
CA SER A 109 -11.53 9.28 -6.89
C SER A 109 -10.13 9.50 -7.46
N ARG A 110 -9.16 9.86 -6.61
CA ARG A 110 -7.75 10.01 -7.01
C ARG A 110 -7.16 8.68 -7.49
N ALA A 111 -7.49 7.57 -6.83
CA ALA A 111 -7.05 6.23 -7.26
C ALA A 111 -7.54 5.91 -8.68
N ARG A 112 -8.82 6.11 -8.97
CA ARG A 112 -9.39 5.89 -10.32
C ARG A 112 -8.76 6.80 -11.37
N ALA A 113 -8.52 8.06 -11.02
CA ALA A 113 -7.87 9.02 -11.92
C ALA A 113 -6.42 8.63 -12.22
N ALA A 114 -5.69 8.03 -11.27
CA ALA A 114 -4.35 7.50 -11.50
C ALA A 114 -4.32 6.20 -12.32
N GLY A 115 -5.47 5.60 -12.65
CA GLY A 115 -5.57 4.35 -13.40
C GLY A 115 -5.74 3.10 -12.54
N CYS A 116 -5.99 3.23 -11.23
CA CYS A 116 -6.39 2.08 -10.44
C CYS A 116 -7.78 1.63 -10.90
N GLU A 117 -7.89 0.38 -11.33
CA GLU A 117 -9.17 -0.23 -11.69
C GLU A 117 -9.68 -1.18 -10.62
N LYS A 118 -8.78 -1.71 -9.77
CA LYS A 118 -9.12 -2.59 -8.66
C LYS A 118 -8.25 -2.27 -7.47
N LEU A 119 -8.82 -2.32 -6.28
CA LEU A 119 -8.09 -2.18 -5.02
C LEU A 119 -8.43 -3.36 -4.12
N ILE A 120 -7.41 -3.95 -3.50
CA ILE A 120 -7.59 -5.02 -2.50
C ILE A 120 -7.36 -4.41 -1.12
N VAL A 121 -8.40 -4.45 -0.30
CA VAL A 121 -8.51 -3.90 1.05
C VAL A 121 -8.16 -5.01 2.04
N THR A 122 -7.09 -4.85 2.81
CA THR A 122 -6.66 -5.92 3.72
C THR A 122 -7.42 -5.94 5.03
N GLY A 123 -7.81 -7.14 5.44
CA GLY A 123 -8.15 -7.46 6.81
C GLY A 123 -6.91 -7.90 7.59
N SER A 124 -6.72 -7.35 8.79
CA SER A 124 -5.63 -7.73 9.72
C SER A 124 -6.11 -8.40 11.01
N ASP A 125 -7.41 -8.40 11.24
CA ASP A 125 -8.09 -9.20 12.24
C ASP A 125 -9.55 -9.44 11.84
N LEU A 126 -10.34 -10.12 12.67
CA LEU A 126 -11.73 -10.44 12.35
C LEU A 126 -12.60 -9.19 12.12
N GLU A 127 -12.43 -8.14 12.93
CA GLU A 127 -13.26 -6.94 12.84
C GLU A 127 -12.86 -6.08 11.64
N GLU A 128 -11.57 -5.87 11.42
CA GLU A 128 -11.07 -5.18 10.24
C GLU A 128 -11.37 -5.96 8.95
N SER A 129 -11.34 -7.29 8.98
CA SER A 129 -11.80 -8.13 7.87
C SER A 129 -13.29 -7.92 7.58
N ARG A 130 -14.15 -7.82 8.59
CA ARG A 130 -15.58 -7.49 8.39
C ARG A 130 -15.75 -6.14 7.72
N LYS A 131 -15.06 -5.10 8.21
CA LYS A 131 -15.13 -3.76 7.63
C LYS A 131 -14.59 -3.71 6.20
N ALA A 132 -13.50 -4.43 5.91
CA ALA A 132 -12.96 -4.53 4.55
C ALA A 132 -13.96 -5.18 3.60
N VAL A 133 -14.62 -6.25 4.03
CA VAL A 133 -15.68 -6.92 3.26
C VAL A 133 -16.88 -5.98 3.05
N GLU A 134 -17.36 -5.27 4.07
CA GLU A 134 -18.46 -4.30 3.91
C GLU A 134 -18.09 -3.16 2.95
N LEU A 135 -16.89 -2.59 3.08
CA LEU A 135 -16.41 -1.55 2.16
C LEU A 135 -16.31 -2.06 0.71
N SER A 136 -15.97 -3.33 0.51
CA SER A 136 -15.98 -3.94 -0.82
C SER A 136 -17.39 -4.07 -1.42
N LYS A 137 -18.41 -4.25 -0.58
CA LYS A 137 -19.83 -4.28 -1.01
C LYS A 137 -20.35 -2.91 -1.42
N GLU A 138 -19.85 -1.84 -0.79
CA GLU A 138 -20.20 -0.47 -1.16
C GLU A 138 -19.64 -0.04 -2.53
N HIS A 139 -18.58 -0.73 -3.00
CA HIS A 139 -17.89 -0.41 -4.25
C HIS A 139 -17.62 -1.66 -5.11
N PRO A 140 -18.67 -2.37 -5.56
CA PRO A 140 -18.55 -3.65 -6.25
C PRO A 140 -17.76 -3.52 -7.55
N GLY A 141 -16.92 -4.51 -7.83
CA GLY A 141 -16.05 -4.56 -9.02
C GLY A 141 -14.86 -3.59 -8.99
N PHE A 142 -14.76 -2.75 -7.96
CA PHE A 142 -13.63 -1.84 -7.76
C PHE A 142 -12.85 -2.17 -6.49
N LEU A 143 -13.54 -2.40 -5.38
CA LEU A 143 -12.92 -2.81 -4.12
C LEU A 143 -13.17 -4.30 -3.88
N PHE A 144 -12.12 -4.97 -3.41
CA PHE A 144 -12.12 -6.35 -2.96
C PHE A 144 -11.47 -6.41 -1.58
N ALA A 145 -11.64 -7.50 -0.86
CA ALA A 145 -11.11 -7.65 0.49
C ALA A 145 -10.23 -8.89 0.63
N THR A 146 -9.42 -8.89 1.68
CA THR A 146 -8.82 -10.10 2.25
C THR A 146 -9.43 -10.38 3.63
N VAL A 147 -9.41 -11.64 4.06
CA VAL A 147 -9.84 -12.04 5.40
C VAL A 147 -8.72 -12.84 6.06
N GLY A 148 -8.29 -12.43 7.26
CA GLY A 148 -7.19 -13.06 7.98
C GLY A 148 -6.81 -12.30 9.25
N VAL A 149 -5.91 -12.88 10.04
CA VAL A 149 -5.34 -12.27 11.25
C VAL A 149 -3.83 -12.14 11.10
N HIS A 150 -3.38 -10.90 11.10
CA HIS A 150 -1.98 -10.48 10.99
C HIS A 150 -1.14 -11.00 12.17
N PRO A 151 0.16 -11.32 12.01
CA PRO A 151 1.04 -11.78 13.10
C PRO A 151 0.97 -10.93 14.39
N CYS A 152 1.07 -9.59 14.29
CA CYS A 152 0.92 -8.70 15.46
C CYS A 152 -0.46 -8.73 16.15
N SER A 153 -1.49 -9.30 15.52
CA SER A 153 -2.85 -9.41 16.07
C SER A 153 -3.17 -10.81 16.60
N CYS A 154 -2.25 -11.77 16.54
CA CYS A 154 -2.56 -13.15 16.95
C CYS A 154 -2.95 -13.29 18.43
N LEU A 155 -2.57 -12.34 19.31
CA LEU A 155 -3.06 -12.34 20.70
C LEU A 155 -4.58 -12.15 20.81
N GLN A 156 -5.25 -11.67 19.76
CA GLN A 156 -6.72 -11.57 19.74
C GLN A 156 -7.41 -12.93 19.84
N PHE A 157 -6.78 -14.01 19.36
CA PHE A 157 -7.35 -15.36 19.48
C PHE A 157 -7.51 -15.80 20.93
N THR A 158 -6.59 -15.40 21.82
CA THR A 158 -6.56 -15.78 23.24
C THR A 158 -7.12 -14.70 24.18
N LYS A 159 -7.33 -13.47 23.69
CA LYS A 159 -7.79 -12.35 24.51
C LYS A 159 -9.26 -12.51 24.86
N ALA A 160 -9.58 -12.61 26.15
CA ALA A 160 -10.96 -12.67 26.62
C ALA A 160 -11.81 -11.50 26.05
N PRO A 161 -13.05 -11.75 25.62
CA PRO A 161 -13.84 -12.98 25.79
C PRO A 161 -13.64 -14.03 24.68
N ASN A 162 -12.63 -13.87 23.82
CA ASN A 162 -12.44 -14.76 22.68
C ASN A 162 -11.93 -16.13 23.12
N GLU A 163 -12.50 -17.17 22.52
CA GLU A 163 -12.00 -18.53 22.59
C GLU A 163 -11.34 -18.86 21.24
N PRO A 164 -10.09 -19.35 21.21
CA PRO A 164 -9.34 -19.51 19.96
C PRO A 164 -10.09 -20.32 18.89
N GLY A 165 -10.73 -21.43 19.27
CA GLY A 165 -11.48 -22.29 18.34
C GLY A 165 -12.71 -21.59 17.76
N LYS A 166 -13.44 -20.82 18.58
CA LYS A 166 -14.60 -20.04 18.13
C LYS A 166 -14.17 -18.90 17.21
N TYR A 167 -13.10 -18.18 17.56
CA TYR A 167 -12.60 -17.07 16.76
C TYR A 167 -12.10 -17.56 15.38
N LEU A 168 -11.39 -18.68 15.33
CA LEU A 168 -10.99 -19.32 14.07
C LEU A 168 -12.19 -19.75 13.22
N ALA A 169 -13.23 -20.32 13.85
CA ALA A 169 -14.46 -20.70 13.14
C ALA A 169 -15.20 -19.48 12.58
N GLU A 170 -15.29 -18.38 13.33
CA GLU A 170 -15.90 -17.13 12.85
C GLU A 170 -15.11 -16.50 11.69
N LEU A 171 -13.78 -16.58 11.74
CA LEU A 171 -12.90 -16.12 10.67
C LEU A 171 -13.09 -16.95 9.38
N GLU A 172 -13.12 -18.28 9.52
CA GLU A 172 -13.38 -19.21 8.41
C GLU A 172 -14.78 -18.98 7.81
N GLU A 173 -15.80 -18.82 8.64
CA GLU A 173 -17.17 -18.53 8.18
C GLU A 173 -17.25 -17.20 7.41
N LEU A 174 -16.60 -16.14 7.92
CA LEU A 174 -16.53 -14.86 7.23
C LEU A 174 -15.85 -14.99 5.87
N ALA A 175 -14.72 -15.69 5.81
CA ALA A 175 -13.96 -15.90 4.58
C ALA A 175 -14.79 -16.67 3.54
N HIS A 176 -15.49 -17.74 3.94
CA HIS A 176 -16.39 -18.50 3.04
C HIS A 176 -17.52 -17.62 2.48
N LYS A 177 -18.26 -16.92 3.35
CA LYS A 177 -19.39 -16.06 2.91
C LYS A 177 -18.93 -14.94 1.97
N ALA A 178 -17.81 -14.30 2.30
CA ALA A 178 -17.27 -13.22 1.49
C ALA A 178 -16.68 -13.72 0.16
N LYS A 179 -16.11 -14.93 0.14
CA LYS A 179 -15.66 -15.60 -1.09
C LYS A 179 -16.83 -15.92 -2.01
N ASP A 180 -17.90 -16.50 -1.49
CA ASP A 180 -19.07 -16.91 -2.30
C ASP A 180 -19.79 -15.72 -2.95
N THR A 181 -19.62 -14.54 -2.39
CA THR A 181 -20.15 -13.27 -2.92
C THR A 181 -19.12 -12.46 -3.72
N ASN A 182 -17.95 -13.06 -4.02
CA ASN A 182 -16.83 -12.46 -4.77
C ASN A 182 -16.28 -11.15 -4.17
N HIS A 183 -16.42 -10.98 -2.85
CA HIS A 183 -15.93 -9.82 -2.10
C HIS A 183 -14.61 -10.11 -1.39
N CYS A 184 -14.33 -11.36 -1.03
CA CYS A 184 -13.03 -11.81 -0.51
C CYS A 184 -12.27 -12.57 -1.60
N VAL A 185 -11.11 -12.04 -1.99
CA VAL A 185 -10.31 -12.55 -3.13
C VAL A 185 -9.00 -13.20 -2.69
N ALA A 186 -8.62 -13.06 -1.43
CA ALA A 186 -7.45 -13.71 -0.84
C ALA A 186 -7.66 -14.00 0.65
N PHE A 187 -7.03 -15.07 1.14
CA PHE A 187 -6.98 -15.35 2.57
C PHE A 187 -5.68 -14.79 3.15
N GLY A 188 -5.83 -13.87 4.08
CA GLY A 188 -4.77 -13.01 4.58
C GLY A 188 -5.33 -11.69 5.11
N GLU A 189 -4.55 -10.90 5.80
CA GLU A 189 -3.12 -11.08 5.91
C GLU A 189 -2.71 -12.05 7.02
N ILE A 190 -1.86 -13.02 6.69
CA ILE A 190 -1.33 -14.00 7.65
C ILE A 190 0.17 -14.20 7.44
N GLY A 191 0.92 -14.56 8.48
CA GLY A 191 2.36 -14.78 8.36
C GLY A 191 3.11 -14.49 9.66
N LEU A 192 4.35 -14.01 9.55
CA LEU A 192 5.26 -13.80 10.69
C LEU A 192 6.00 -12.43 10.61
N ASP A 193 5.99 -11.67 11.71
CA ASP A 193 6.74 -10.41 11.86
C ASP A 193 7.60 -10.43 13.14
N TYR A 194 8.91 -10.71 12.97
CA TYR A 194 9.86 -10.77 14.08
C TYR A 194 10.43 -9.40 14.48
N ASP A 195 10.15 -8.34 13.72
CA ASP A 195 10.44 -6.96 14.14
C ASP A 195 9.37 -6.42 15.09
N ARG A 196 8.30 -7.18 15.35
CA ARG A 196 7.15 -6.78 16.17
C ARG A 196 6.81 -7.77 17.29
N LEU A 197 7.83 -8.46 17.80
CA LEU A 197 7.66 -9.41 18.92
C LEU A 197 7.14 -8.76 20.22
N THR A 198 7.28 -7.44 20.36
CA THR A 198 6.69 -6.67 21.47
C THR A 198 5.16 -6.60 21.42
N LEU A 199 4.57 -6.82 20.23
CA LEU A 199 3.11 -6.78 20.02
C LEU A 199 2.49 -8.16 20.11
N CYS A 200 3.15 -9.15 19.52
CA CYS A 200 2.75 -10.54 19.61
C CYS A 200 4.00 -11.43 19.67
N PRO A 201 4.14 -12.28 20.70
CA PRO A 201 5.32 -13.11 20.87
C PRO A 201 5.43 -14.18 19.79
N LYS A 202 6.64 -14.66 19.54
CA LYS A 202 6.98 -15.55 18.42
C LYS A 202 6.17 -16.84 18.42
N ASP A 203 5.97 -17.44 19.60
CA ASP A 203 5.20 -18.67 19.80
C ASP A 203 3.75 -18.51 19.32
N ALA A 204 3.08 -17.43 19.72
CA ALA A 204 1.72 -17.13 19.28
C ALA A 204 1.66 -16.89 17.76
N GLN A 205 2.62 -16.15 17.19
CA GLN A 205 2.66 -15.94 15.74
C GLN A 205 2.80 -17.27 14.97
N LEU A 206 3.71 -18.15 15.39
CA LEU A 206 3.92 -19.46 14.78
C LEU A 206 2.64 -20.32 14.86
N GLU A 207 2.06 -20.45 16.05
CA GLU A 207 0.87 -21.27 16.28
C GLU A 207 -0.31 -20.82 15.42
N TYR A 208 -0.60 -19.51 15.41
CA TYR A 208 -1.76 -18.98 14.70
C TYR A 208 -1.50 -18.78 13.21
N PHE A 209 -0.25 -18.72 12.75
CA PHE A 209 0.03 -18.85 11.32
C PHE A 209 -0.27 -20.27 10.83
N GLU A 210 0.17 -21.30 11.56
CA GLU A 210 -0.14 -22.70 11.23
C GLU A 210 -1.65 -22.98 11.20
N LYS A 211 -2.38 -22.55 12.23
CA LYS A 211 -3.84 -22.75 12.32
C LYS A 211 -4.60 -22.01 11.22
N GLN A 212 -4.14 -20.82 10.82
CA GLN A 212 -4.74 -20.10 9.70
C GLN A 212 -4.43 -20.76 8.36
N LEU A 213 -3.24 -21.35 8.18
CA LEU A 213 -2.97 -22.15 6.99
C LEU A 213 -3.85 -23.41 6.92
N ASP A 214 -4.20 -24.03 8.06
CA ASP A 214 -5.18 -25.12 8.06
C ASP A 214 -6.56 -24.68 7.54
N ILE A 215 -6.96 -23.44 7.79
CA ILE A 215 -8.18 -22.85 7.18
C ILE A 215 -7.96 -22.62 5.68
N ALA A 216 -6.79 -22.12 5.29
CA ALA A 216 -6.47 -21.83 3.90
C ALA A 216 -6.55 -23.07 2.99
N THR A 217 -6.14 -24.25 3.47
CA THR A 217 -6.26 -25.51 2.72
C THR A 217 -7.71 -25.91 2.46
N ARG A 218 -8.68 -25.41 3.24
CA ARG A 218 -10.12 -25.62 3.01
C ARG A 218 -10.76 -24.53 2.14
N LEU A 219 -10.24 -23.30 2.23
CA LEU A 219 -10.74 -22.16 1.45
C LEU A 219 -10.31 -22.21 -0.02
N HIS A 220 -9.11 -22.73 -0.32
CA HIS A 220 -8.50 -22.69 -1.66
C HIS A 220 -8.48 -21.28 -2.30
N LEU A 221 -8.43 -20.23 -1.47
CA LEU A 221 -8.14 -18.87 -1.90
C LEU A 221 -6.62 -18.70 -2.08
N PRO A 222 -6.16 -17.76 -2.92
CA PRO A 222 -4.76 -17.38 -2.93
C PRO A 222 -4.42 -16.74 -1.57
N LEU A 223 -3.20 -16.95 -1.10
CA LEU A 223 -2.75 -16.40 0.17
C LEU A 223 -2.23 -14.96 -0.01
N PHE A 224 -2.50 -14.12 0.97
CA PHE A 224 -1.88 -12.81 1.11
C PHE A 224 -0.97 -12.85 2.35
N LEU A 225 0.34 -12.98 2.12
CA LEU A 225 1.29 -13.45 3.12
C LEU A 225 2.26 -12.37 3.60
N HIS A 226 2.44 -12.31 4.92
CA HIS A 226 3.42 -11.45 5.59
C HIS A 226 4.69 -12.20 5.98
N SER A 227 5.84 -11.63 5.65
CA SER A 227 7.12 -12.10 6.20
C SER A 227 8.04 -10.93 6.49
N ARG A 228 8.48 -10.80 7.74
CA ARG A 228 9.50 -9.84 8.15
C ARG A 228 10.45 -10.45 9.17
N ALA A 229 11.74 -10.48 8.80
CA ALA A 229 12.82 -11.05 9.62
C ALA A 229 12.55 -12.49 10.11
N ALA A 230 11.73 -13.25 9.36
CA ALA A 230 11.17 -14.53 9.81
C ALA A 230 11.18 -15.63 8.73
N HIS A 231 12.01 -15.47 7.68
CA HIS A 231 11.95 -16.29 6.47
C HIS A 231 12.08 -17.79 6.71
N GLU A 232 13.04 -18.23 7.53
CA GLU A 232 13.27 -19.67 7.79
C GLU A 232 12.03 -20.37 8.37
N ASP A 233 11.44 -19.80 9.41
CA ASP A 233 10.23 -20.34 10.05
C ASP A 233 9.00 -20.19 9.14
N PHE A 234 8.90 -19.07 8.41
CA PHE A 234 7.83 -18.81 7.46
C PHE A 234 7.79 -19.88 6.36
N VAL A 235 8.93 -20.14 5.71
CA VAL A 235 9.03 -21.16 4.66
C VAL A 235 8.83 -22.57 5.21
N ARG A 236 9.40 -22.89 6.39
CA ARG A 236 9.21 -24.19 7.04
C ARG A 236 7.73 -24.50 7.25
N ILE A 237 6.96 -23.53 7.75
CA ILE A 237 5.52 -23.67 8.00
C ILE A 237 4.74 -23.81 6.68
N LEU A 238 5.07 -23.01 5.65
CA LEU A 238 4.40 -23.09 4.35
C LEU A 238 4.66 -24.42 3.64
N LYS A 239 5.90 -24.92 3.65
CA LYS A 239 6.29 -26.18 2.98
C LYS A 239 5.47 -27.36 3.49
N ALA A 240 5.07 -27.37 4.75
CA ALA A 240 4.26 -28.43 5.34
C ALA A 240 2.86 -28.58 4.71
N ARG A 241 2.32 -27.52 4.09
CA ARG A 241 0.96 -27.48 3.53
C ARG A 241 0.93 -27.15 2.03
N LEU A 242 2.12 -27.03 1.40
CA LEU A 242 2.24 -26.50 0.04
C LEU A 242 1.47 -27.31 -1.00
N GLY A 243 1.33 -28.62 -0.81
CA GLY A 243 0.56 -29.52 -1.67
C GLY A 243 -0.95 -29.29 -1.64
N GLU A 244 -1.47 -28.71 -0.55
CA GLU A 244 -2.89 -28.40 -0.33
C GLU A 244 -3.23 -26.94 -0.65
N LEU A 245 -2.25 -26.17 -1.12
CA LEU A 245 -2.38 -24.75 -1.48
C LEU A 245 -2.20 -24.57 -2.99
N PRO A 246 -3.21 -24.93 -3.82
CA PRO A 246 -3.06 -24.98 -5.27
C PRO A 246 -2.82 -23.59 -5.89
N ARG A 247 -3.43 -22.55 -5.31
CA ARG A 247 -3.30 -21.16 -5.79
C ARG A 247 -2.06 -20.43 -5.29
N LYS A 248 -1.31 -21.02 -4.36
CA LYS A 248 -0.18 -20.36 -3.67
C LYS A 248 -0.64 -19.01 -3.13
N GLY A 249 0.07 -17.93 -3.43
CA GLY A 249 -0.27 -16.59 -2.99
C GLY A 249 0.80 -15.58 -3.36
N VAL A 250 0.70 -14.40 -2.76
CA VAL A 250 1.71 -13.35 -2.83
C VAL A 250 2.36 -13.17 -1.45
N VAL A 251 3.68 -13.05 -1.43
CA VAL A 251 4.40 -12.49 -0.27
C VAL A 251 4.46 -10.99 -0.47
N HIS A 252 3.59 -10.27 0.23
CA HIS A 252 3.41 -8.83 0.04
C HIS A 252 4.56 -8.04 0.70
N SER A 253 4.71 -6.77 0.31
CA SER A 253 5.63 -5.79 0.92
C SER A 253 7.04 -6.36 1.12
N PHE A 254 7.54 -7.06 0.10
CA PHE A 254 8.76 -7.86 0.22
C PHE A 254 9.97 -6.94 0.44
N THR A 255 10.71 -7.20 1.50
CA THR A 255 11.90 -6.42 1.91
C THR A 255 13.07 -7.32 2.31
N GLY A 256 12.96 -8.62 2.06
CA GLY A 256 13.99 -9.61 2.34
C GLY A 256 15.13 -9.60 1.31
N THR A 257 15.99 -10.60 1.42
CA THR A 257 17.16 -10.78 0.55
C THR A 257 16.78 -11.40 -0.80
N LYS A 258 17.74 -11.41 -1.73
CA LYS A 258 17.54 -12.01 -3.06
C LYS A 258 17.37 -13.52 -2.98
N GLU A 259 18.10 -14.16 -2.08
CA GLU A 259 18.06 -15.61 -1.85
C GLU A 259 16.69 -16.03 -1.31
N GLU A 260 16.17 -15.28 -0.33
CA GLU A 260 14.82 -15.48 0.21
C GLU A 260 13.75 -15.32 -0.89
N MET A 261 13.87 -14.28 -1.71
CA MET A 261 12.96 -14.03 -2.84
C MET A 261 12.98 -15.19 -3.85
N LEU A 262 14.17 -15.67 -4.23
CA LEU A 262 14.31 -16.78 -5.18
C LEU A 262 13.70 -18.07 -4.65
N GLU A 263 13.88 -18.38 -3.36
CA GLU A 263 13.25 -19.54 -2.74
C GLU A 263 11.72 -19.45 -2.79
N LEU A 264 11.14 -18.27 -2.50
CA LEU A 264 9.68 -18.07 -2.56
C LEU A 264 9.14 -18.22 -3.99
N VAL A 265 9.86 -17.70 -4.98
CA VAL A 265 9.53 -17.85 -6.39
C VAL A 265 9.59 -19.32 -6.82
N GLU A 266 10.61 -20.07 -6.39
CA GLU A 266 10.74 -21.50 -6.68
C GLU A 266 9.59 -22.32 -6.09
N LEU A 267 9.11 -21.92 -4.90
CA LEU A 267 7.91 -22.50 -4.26
C LEU A 267 6.59 -22.09 -4.95
N GLY A 268 6.66 -21.19 -5.94
CA GLY A 268 5.53 -20.77 -6.77
C GLY A 268 4.77 -19.55 -6.27
N PHE A 269 5.31 -18.81 -5.31
CA PHE A 269 4.71 -17.56 -4.80
C PHE A 269 5.08 -16.36 -5.68
N ASP A 270 4.17 -15.40 -5.72
CA ASP A 270 4.42 -14.09 -6.32
C ASP A 270 5.01 -13.13 -5.26
N ILE A 271 5.67 -12.06 -5.70
CA ILE A 271 6.37 -11.09 -4.85
C ILE A 271 5.73 -9.71 -4.99
N GLY A 272 5.23 -9.17 -3.89
CA GLY A 272 4.67 -7.82 -3.81
C GLY A 272 5.75 -6.75 -3.61
N VAL A 273 5.68 -5.69 -4.41
CA VAL A 273 6.65 -4.60 -4.43
C VAL A 273 5.95 -3.26 -4.20
N ASN A 274 6.41 -2.53 -3.18
CA ASN A 274 5.96 -1.18 -2.86
C ASN A 274 7.13 -0.24 -2.51
N GLY A 275 6.84 0.95 -1.99
CA GLY A 275 7.89 1.91 -1.63
C GLY A 275 8.82 1.48 -0.49
N CYS A 276 8.42 0.51 0.35
CA CYS A 276 9.28 -0.10 1.35
C CYS A 276 10.28 -1.10 0.72
N SER A 277 9.87 -1.81 -0.33
CA SER A 277 10.71 -2.66 -1.19
C SER A 277 11.71 -1.89 -2.07
N LEU A 278 11.81 -0.57 -1.91
CA LEU A 278 12.57 0.32 -2.79
C LEU A 278 13.47 1.29 -2.00
N LYS A 279 13.75 0.98 -0.72
CA LYS A 279 14.46 1.88 0.21
C LYS A 279 15.97 1.88 0.01
N THR A 280 16.58 0.70 -0.14
CA THR A 280 18.04 0.51 -0.21
C THR A 280 18.47 -0.02 -1.57
N GLU A 281 19.74 0.14 -1.93
CA GLU A 281 20.32 -0.44 -3.16
C GLU A 281 20.14 -1.97 -3.20
N GLU A 282 20.27 -2.64 -2.06
CA GLU A 282 20.02 -4.08 -1.95
C GLU A 282 18.57 -4.42 -2.31
N ASN A 283 17.59 -3.65 -1.84
CA ASN A 283 16.20 -3.87 -2.23
C ASN A 283 16.00 -3.68 -3.74
N LEU A 284 16.71 -2.74 -4.37
CA LEU A 284 16.61 -2.54 -5.83
C LEU A 284 17.20 -3.72 -6.60
N GLU A 285 18.29 -4.32 -6.14
CA GLU A 285 18.86 -5.54 -6.74
C GLU A 285 17.93 -6.75 -6.60
N VAL A 286 17.21 -6.86 -5.48
CA VAL A 286 16.14 -7.85 -5.31
C VAL A 286 15.04 -7.61 -6.33
N VAL A 287 14.49 -6.38 -6.39
CA VAL A 287 13.40 -6.02 -7.31
C VAL A 287 13.78 -6.28 -8.77
N LYS A 288 15.03 -6.02 -9.14
CA LYS A 288 15.57 -6.30 -10.46
C LYS A 288 15.58 -7.79 -10.81
N ALA A 289 15.76 -8.65 -9.80
CA ALA A 289 15.84 -10.11 -9.95
C ALA A 289 14.47 -10.81 -9.96
N ILE A 290 13.38 -10.14 -9.57
CA ILE A 290 12.03 -10.75 -9.55
C ILE A 290 11.59 -11.08 -10.98
N PRO A 291 11.19 -12.34 -11.27
CA PRO A 291 10.62 -12.70 -12.57
C PRO A 291 9.38 -11.86 -12.90
N LEU A 292 9.25 -11.40 -14.14
CA LEU A 292 8.20 -10.46 -14.54
C LEU A 292 6.80 -11.05 -14.39
N GLU A 293 6.65 -12.36 -14.55
CA GLU A 293 5.42 -13.12 -14.38
C GLU A 293 5.04 -13.40 -12.92
N ARG A 294 5.91 -13.00 -11.97
CA ARG A 294 5.74 -13.16 -10.52
C ARG A 294 5.74 -11.85 -9.75
N ILE A 295 5.86 -10.71 -10.42
CA ILE A 295 5.84 -9.40 -9.77
C ILE A 295 4.41 -8.91 -9.59
N GLN A 296 4.13 -8.39 -8.40
CA GLN A 296 2.89 -7.70 -8.03
C GLN A 296 3.27 -6.28 -7.57
N LEU A 297 2.44 -5.28 -7.89
CA LEU A 297 2.68 -3.89 -7.48
C LEU A 297 1.67 -3.48 -6.42
N GLU A 298 2.12 -2.75 -5.41
CA GLU A 298 1.26 -2.26 -4.35
C GLU A 298 1.79 -0.95 -3.75
N THR A 299 0.93 -0.20 -3.07
CA THR A 299 1.32 1.05 -2.39
C THR A 299 1.54 0.87 -0.91
N ASP A 300 0.86 -0.10 -0.27
CA ASP A 300 0.82 -0.25 1.19
C ASP A 300 0.33 1.07 1.85
N GLY A 301 -0.53 1.84 1.17
CA GLY A 301 -1.04 3.12 1.66
C GLY A 301 -1.89 2.94 2.93
N PRO A 302 -1.66 3.73 4.00
CA PRO A 302 -0.98 5.02 4.06
C PRO A 302 0.55 5.00 4.27
N TRP A 303 1.18 3.84 4.29
CA TRP A 303 2.61 3.64 4.50
C TRP A 303 3.43 3.66 3.22
N CYS A 304 4.71 3.36 3.36
CA CYS A 304 5.63 3.15 2.25
C CYS A 304 5.68 4.29 1.23
N GLU A 305 5.44 5.53 1.67
CA GLU A 305 5.72 6.72 0.87
C GLU A 305 7.21 6.70 0.47
N ILE A 306 7.47 6.84 -0.83
CA ILE A 306 8.83 6.90 -1.36
C ILE A 306 9.42 8.27 -1.03
N ARG A 307 10.51 8.29 -0.28
CA ARG A 307 11.11 9.53 0.26
C ARG A 307 12.40 9.89 -0.48
N PRO A 308 12.82 11.18 -0.45
CA PRO A 308 14.10 11.60 -1.04
C PRO A 308 15.34 10.89 -0.49
N SER A 309 15.24 10.29 0.70
CA SER A 309 16.33 9.52 1.31
C SER A 309 16.41 8.07 0.84
N HIS A 310 15.45 7.60 0.03
CA HIS A 310 15.47 6.23 -0.50
C HIS A 310 16.36 6.16 -1.74
N ALA A 311 17.00 5.01 -1.97
CA ALA A 311 17.76 4.73 -3.19
C ALA A 311 16.91 4.96 -4.46
N SER A 312 15.62 4.62 -4.39
CA SER A 312 14.65 4.83 -5.46
C SER A 312 14.35 6.29 -5.83
N ALA A 313 14.78 7.27 -5.03
CA ALA A 313 14.47 8.68 -5.29
C ALA A 313 15.06 9.19 -6.62
N VAL A 314 16.13 8.56 -7.14
CA VAL A 314 16.77 8.97 -8.39
C VAL A 314 15.86 8.82 -9.61
N TRP A 315 14.88 7.92 -9.57
CA TRP A 315 13.91 7.72 -10.66
C TRP A 315 12.68 8.64 -10.55
N LEU A 316 12.43 9.24 -9.39
CA LEU A 316 11.25 10.11 -9.18
C LEU A 316 11.32 11.39 -10.01
N LYS A 317 12.50 11.98 -10.19
CA LYS A 317 12.63 13.22 -10.98
C LYS A 317 12.19 13.00 -12.43
N LYS A 318 12.56 11.86 -13.02
CA LYS A 318 12.13 11.49 -14.38
C LYS A 318 10.64 11.14 -14.45
N TYR A 319 10.05 10.62 -13.37
CA TYR A 319 8.62 10.33 -13.32
C TYR A 319 7.80 11.61 -13.54
N GLU A 320 8.17 12.70 -12.87
CA GLU A 320 7.47 13.98 -12.96
C GLU A 320 7.55 14.59 -14.37
N GLU A 321 8.62 14.31 -15.11
CA GLU A 321 8.84 14.82 -16.47
C GLU A 321 8.17 13.94 -17.54
N GLU A 322 8.21 12.61 -17.40
CA GLU A 322 7.92 11.66 -18.49
C GLU A 322 6.91 10.55 -18.12
N GLY A 323 6.76 10.23 -16.83
CA GLY A 323 6.10 9.01 -16.37
C GLY A 323 4.68 9.15 -15.82
N MET A 324 4.25 10.37 -15.54
CA MET A 324 2.91 10.67 -15.00
C MET A 324 1.79 10.29 -15.97
N ALA A 325 0.70 9.73 -15.44
CA ALA A 325 -0.51 9.45 -16.20
C ALA A 325 -1.13 10.76 -16.74
N GLU A 326 -1.79 10.70 -17.89
CA GLU A 326 -2.33 11.89 -18.56
C GLU A 326 -3.40 12.59 -17.72
N GLU A 327 -4.21 11.82 -16.99
CA GLU A 327 -5.15 12.32 -15.99
C GLU A 327 -4.44 12.97 -14.81
N GLU A 328 -3.33 12.41 -14.33
CA GLU A 328 -2.51 13.01 -13.26
C GLU A 328 -1.87 14.32 -13.73
N LYS A 329 -1.45 14.42 -14.99
CA LYS A 329 -0.97 15.68 -15.59
C LYS A 329 -2.07 16.74 -15.68
N LYS A 330 -3.34 16.34 -15.79
CA LYS A 330 -4.47 17.30 -15.77
C LYS A 330 -4.76 17.82 -14.36
N VAL A 331 -4.30 17.11 -13.32
CA VAL A 331 -4.39 17.58 -11.93
C VAL A 331 -3.42 18.74 -11.72
N GLU A 332 -3.97 19.86 -11.24
CA GLU A 332 -3.22 21.08 -10.90
C GLU A 332 -2.25 21.59 -11.97
N GLY A 333 -2.58 21.42 -13.26
CA GLY A 333 -1.77 21.93 -14.37
C GLY A 333 -0.41 21.25 -14.50
N GLY A 334 -0.35 19.93 -14.26
CA GLY A 334 0.85 19.11 -14.45
C GLY A 334 1.73 18.97 -13.22
N LYS A 335 1.29 19.48 -12.06
CA LYS A 335 2.05 19.45 -10.80
C LYS A 335 1.73 18.23 -9.92
N GLY A 336 0.88 17.34 -10.42
CA GLY A 336 0.41 16.16 -9.68
C GLY A 336 -0.54 16.52 -8.55
N TRP A 337 -0.71 15.59 -7.61
CA TRP A 337 -1.63 15.74 -6.49
C TRP A 337 -1.11 16.75 -5.47
N LYS A 338 -1.90 17.81 -5.19
CA LYS A 338 -1.56 18.76 -4.13
C LYS A 338 -1.40 18.06 -2.80
N ASN A 339 -0.24 18.23 -2.18
CA ASN A 339 0.07 17.59 -0.91
C ASN A 339 0.31 18.63 0.18
N VAL A 340 -0.53 18.63 1.22
CA VAL A 340 -0.53 19.64 2.29
C VAL A 340 -0.37 19.00 3.67
N LYS A 341 0.02 19.81 4.67
CA LYS A 341 -0.02 19.35 6.07
C LYS A 341 -1.47 19.07 6.47
N LYS A 342 -1.71 18.07 7.33
CA LYS A 342 -3.05 17.68 7.79
C LYS A 342 -3.88 18.84 8.37
N GLU A 343 -3.23 19.83 9.00
CA GLU A 343 -3.89 21.02 9.56
C GLU A 343 -4.32 22.04 8.49
N LYS A 344 -3.84 21.89 7.26
CA LYS A 344 -4.13 22.75 6.10
C LYS A 344 -4.90 21.99 5.02
N TRP A 345 -5.46 20.83 5.36
CA TRP A 345 -6.21 20.01 4.44
C TRP A 345 -7.46 20.75 3.95
N PHE A 346 -7.79 20.57 2.66
CA PHE A 346 -9.03 20.99 2.04
C PHE A 346 -9.43 19.98 0.96
N GLU A 347 -10.70 20.00 0.55
CA GLU A 347 -11.24 19.00 -0.37
C GLU A 347 -10.41 18.89 -1.68
N GLY A 348 -10.13 17.65 -2.08
CA GLY A 348 -9.33 17.34 -3.28
C GLY A 348 -7.81 17.24 -3.09
N CYS A 349 -7.23 17.70 -1.97
CA CYS A 349 -5.79 17.54 -1.72
C CYS A 349 -5.44 16.25 -0.95
N MET A 350 -4.18 15.84 -1.04
CA MET A 350 -3.57 14.78 -0.25
C MET A 350 -2.95 15.31 1.05
N VAL A 351 -2.70 14.40 1.98
CA VAL A 351 -2.05 14.71 3.25
C VAL A 351 -0.58 14.29 3.25
N LYS A 352 0.30 15.18 3.70
CA LYS A 352 1.74 14.95 3.74
C LYS A 352 2.07 13.84 4.72
N GLY A 353 2.79 12.83 4.25
CA GLY A 353 3.11 11.64 5.02
C GLY A 353 2.05 10.54 4.96
N ARG A 354 0.92 10.75 4.28
CA ARG A 354 -0.12 9.74 4.05
C ARG A 354 -0.06 9.27 2.60
N ASN A 355 0.46 8.07 2.37
CA ASN A 355 0.49 7.49 1.04
C ASN A 355 -0.92 7.09 0.57
N GLU A 356 -1.13 7.03 -0.74
CA GLU A 356 -2.43 6.73 -1.35
C GLU A 356 -2.25 5.92 -2.64
N PRO A 357 -3.26 5.16 -3.11
CA PRO A 357 -3.18 4.35 -4.33
C PRO A 357 -2.86 5.13 -5.57
N CYS A 358 -3.21 6.42 -5.59
CA CYS A 358 -2.86 7.28 -6.71
C CYS A 358 -1.34 7.39 -6.92
N MET A 359 -0.54 6.94 -5.95
CA MET A 359 0.92 6.87 -6.02
C MET A 359 1.45 5.56 -6.64
N ILE A 360 0.61 4.57 -6.96
CA ILE A 360 1.03 3.29 -7.54
C ILE A 360 1.82 3.47 -8.85
N GLY A 361 1.50 4.51 -9.62
CA GLY A 361 2.22 4.85 -10.84
C GLY A 361 3.70 5.18 -10.62
N ARG A 362 4.05 5.71 -9.45
CA ARG A 362 5.44 5.95 -9.05
C ARG A 362 6.18 4.64 -8.77
N VAL A 363 5.53 3.69 -8.10
CA VAL A 363 6.08 2.36 -7.84
C VAL A 363 6.38 1.68 -9.19
N ALA A 364 5.39 1.64 -10.09
CA ALA A 364 5.57 1.06 -11.42
C ALA A 364 6.73 1.72 -12.21
N TRP A 365 6.81 3.06 -12.19
CA TRP A 365 7.88 3.78 -12.88
C TRP A 365 9.27 3.44 -12.34
N ILE A 366 9.42 3.42 -11.01
CA ILE A 366 10.69 3.09 -10.37
C ILE A 366 11.08 1.65 -10.69
N VAL A 367 10.15 0.69 -10.54
CA VAL A 367 10.42 -0.71 -10.84
C VAL A 367 10.83 -0.90 -12.30
N ALA A 368 10.17 -0.22 -13.25
CA ALA A 368 10.54 -0.26 -14.66
C ALA A 368 11.94 0.34 -14.90
N GLY A 369 12.24 1.46 -14.25
CA GLY A 369 13.53 2.13 -14.34
C GLY A 369 14.69 1.32 -13.75
N VAL A 370 14.47 0.64 -12.62
CA VAL A 370 15.44 -0.29 -11.99
C VAL A 370 15.71 -1.50 -12.90
N ARG A 371 14.67 -2.00 -13.56
CA ARG A 371 14.75 -3.15 -14.48
C ARG A 371 15.22 -2.79 -15.89
N GLY A 372 15.31 -1.50 -16.22
CA GLY A 372 15.68 -1.02 -17.56
C GLY A 372 14.67 -1.42 -18.64
N MET A 373 13.37 -1.49 -18.29
CA MET A 373 12.30 -1.93 -19.20
C MET A 373 11.24 -0.85 -19.42
N ASN A 374 10.35 -1.09 -20.39
CA ASN A 374 9.24 -0.19 -20.66
C ASN A 374 8.21 -0.24 -19.51
N VAL A 375 7.78 0.93 -19.01
CA VAL A 375 6.82 1.00 -17.90
C VAL A 375 5.43 0.48 -18.27
N GLN A 376 4.99 0.64 -19.52
CA GLN A 376 3.72 0.11 -20.00
C GLN A 376 3.72 -1.42 -19.99
N GLU A 377 4.81 -2.04 -20.45
CA GLU A 377 4.98 -3.50 -20.40
C GLU A 377 4.93 -4.02 -18.95
N LEU A 378 5.62 -3.35 -18.03
CA LEU A 378 5.57 -3.70 -16.61
C LEU A 378 4.15 -3.57 -16.03
N ARG A 379 3.44 -2.48 -16.36
CA ARG A 379 2.07 -2.23 -15.89
C ARG A 379 1.12 -3.34 -16.34
N GLU A 380 1.14 -3.67 -17.63
CA GLU A 380 0.30 -4.74 -18.18
C GLU A 380 0.64 -6.09 -17.56
N LYS A 381 1.93 -6.40 -17.38
CA LYS A 381 2.32 -7.66 -16.74
C LYS A 381 1.93 -7.74 -15.27
N ALA A 382 2.14 -6.67 -14.50
CA ALA A 382 1.69 -6.63 -13.11
C ALA A 382 0.16 -6.77 -13.02
N TRP A 383 -0.59 -6.09 -13.89
CA TRP A 383 -2.04 -6.18 -13.99
C TRP A 383 -2.52 -7.61 -14.30
N GLU A 384 -1.93 -8.25 -15.32
CA GLU A 384 -2.22 -9.64 -15.70
C GLU A 384 -1.93 -10.60 -14.54
N ASN A 385 -0.78 -10.43 -13.88
CA ASN A 385 -0.40 -11.25 -12.73
C ASN A 385 -1.40 -11.09 -11.59
N SER A 386 -1.82 -9.86 -11.25
CA SER A 386 -2.81 -9.60 -10.19
C SER A 386 -4.17 -10.21 -10.54
N CYS A 387 -4.65 -9.99 -11.76
CA CYS A 387 -5.95 -10.51 -12.19
C CYS A 387 -5.97 -12.04 -12.19
N ARG A 388 -4.87 -12.69 -12.62
CA ARG A 388 -4.70 -14.14 -12.54
C ARG A 388 -4.62 -14.63 -11.09
N MET A 389 -3.81 -13.98 -10.25
CA MET A 389 -3.57 -14.39 -8.87
C MET A 389 -4.85 -14.32 -8.04
N PHE A 390 -5.66 -13.28 -8.22
CA PHE A 390 -6.83 -12.98 -7.39
C PHE A 390 -8.18 -13.22 -8.08
N ASP A 391 -8.18 -13.77 -9.29
CA ASP A 391 -9.39 -14.05 -10.10
C ASP A 391 -10.30 -12.83 -10.29
N LEU A 392 -9.70 -11.71 -10.71
CA LEU A 392 -10.39 -10.41 -10.75
C LEU A 392 -11.00 -10.07 -12.13
N GLY A 393 -10.90 -10.96 -13.11
CA GLY A 393 -11.28 -10.68 -14.50
C GLY A 393 -10.33 -9.69 -15.21
N ALA A 394 -10.11 -9.89 -16.51
CA ALA A 394 -9.17 -9.10 -17.33
C ALA A 394 -9.77 -7.77 -17.81
#